data_AF-A0A520GRV2-F1
#
_entry.id   AF-A0A520GRV2-F1
#
_cell.length_a   1.000
_cell.length_b   1.000
_cell.length_c   1.000
_cell.angle_alpha   90.00
_cell.angle_beta   90.00
_cell.angle_gamma   90.00
#
_symmetry.space_group_name_H-M   'P 1'
#
loop_
_entity.id
_entity.type
_entity.pdbx_description
1 polymer ?
#
loop_
_entity_poly.entity_id
_entity_poly.type
_entity_poly.pdbx_seq_one_letter_code
_entity_poly.pdbx_strand_id
1 'polypeptide(L)'
;MTTHVIVGTISLLASLLIVNWYLGSSPAVNDYTAFISRQGNNFIVTVTGARSPMVHDPVSAMENTAIRDSSRYLLARDSGVVKGSELIIDREKFLSPSGEMVIRNGCITINLFYDQDGYPEPFPDTWNGKYKLQSR
;
A
#
# COMPACT_ATOMS: atom_id res chain seq x y z
N MET A 1 -51.99 -11.23 7.05
CA MET A 1 -50.94 -11.89 6.22
C MET A 1 -49.87 -10.91 5.74
N THR A 2 -50.23 -9.66 5.46
CA THR A 2 -49.32 -8.58 5.02
C THR A 2 -48.32 -8.09 6.08
N THR A 3 -48.69 -8.06 7.36
CA THR A 3 -47.83 -7.60 8.46
C THR A 3 -46.60 -8.47 8.71
N HIS A 4 -46.72 -9.80 8.60
CA HIS A 4 -45.58 -10.72 8.79
C HIS A 4 -44.55 -10.61 7.66
N VAL A 5 -45.00 -10.32 6.43
CA VAL A 5 -44.13 -10.14 5.27
C VAL A 5 -43.28 -8.87 5.42
N ILE A 6 -43.90 -7.77 5.88
CA ILE A 6 -43.21 -6.49 6.10
C ILE A 6 -42.13 -6.62 7.19
N VAL A 7 -42.44 -7.28 8.30
CA VAL A 7 -41.47 -7.52 9.39
C VAL A 7 -40.30 -8.39 8.91
N GLY A 8 -40.57 -9.45 8.14
CA GLY A 8 -39.51 -10.30 7.59
C GLY A 8 -38.57 -9.56 6.64
N THR A 9 -39.10 -8.66 5.79
CA THR A 9 -38.27 -7.84 4.89
C THR A 9 -37.39 -6.84 5.62
N ILE A 10 -37.88 -6.23 6.70
CA ILE A 10 -37.11 -5.26 7.50
C ILE A 10 -35.95 -5.97 8.23
N SER A 11 -36.19 -7.16 8.79
CA SER A 11 -35.13 -7.94 9.45
C SER A 11 -34.03 -8.39 8.48
N LEU A 12 -34.38 -8.75 7.24
CA LEU A 12 -33.41 -9.10 6.20
C LEU A 12 -32.56 -7.89 5.79
N LEU A 13 -33.19 -6.72 5.61
CA LEU A 13 -32.48 -5.48 5.28
C LEU A 13 -31.54 -5.04 6.40
N ALA A 14 -31.98 -5.14 7.67
CA ALA A 14 -31.15 -4.80 8.82
C ALA A 14 -29.92 -5.72 8.94
N SER A 15 -30.09 -7.02 8.74
CA SER A 15 -28.98 -7.98 8.76
C SER A 15 -28.00 -7.76 7.61
N LEU A 16 -28.48 -7.47 6.40
CA LEU A 16 -27.62 -7.12 5.27
C LEU A 16 -26.84 -5.81 5.50
N LEU A 17 -27.46 -4.80 6.10
CA LEU A 17 -26.78 -3.54 6.45
C LEU A 17 -25.68 -3.74 7.48
N ILE A 18 -25.92 -4.55 8.51
CA ILE A 18 -24.92 -4.90 9.52
C ILE A 18 -23.75 -5.64 8.88
N VAL A 19 -24.03 -6.64 8.04
CA VAL A 19 -22.98 -7.39 7.32
C VAL A 19 -22.18 -6.47 6.41
N ASN A 20 -22.82 -5.56 5.67
CA ASN A 20 -22.14 -4.62 4.79
C ASN A 20 -21.29 -3.60 5.58
N TRP A 21 -21.75 -3.20 6.77
CA TRP A 21 -20.97 -2.35 7.68
C TRP A 21 -19.70 -3.04 8.18
N TYR A 22 -19.80 -4.32 8.57
CA TYR A 22 -18.63 -5.11 8.99
C TYR A 22 -17.69 -5.46 7.83
N LEU A 23 -18.21 -5.58 6.60
CA LEU A 23 -17.42 -5.85 5.39
C LEU A 23 -16.83 -4.58 4.76
N GLY A 24 -17.16 -3.39 5.27
CA GLY A 24 -16.52 -2.12 4.92
C GLY A 24 -15.10 -2.04 5.47
N SER A 25 -14.22 -2.93 5.03
CA SER A 25 -12.81 -2.97 5.39
C SER A 25 -12.16 -1.64 5.05
N SER A 26 -11.46 -1.04 6.01
CA SER A 26 -10.66 0.17 5.79
C SER A 26 -9.64 -0.13 4.69
N PRO A 27 -9.73 0.51 3.50
CA PRO A 27 -8.81 0.23 2.42
C PRO A 27 -7.38 0.63 2.80
N ALA A 28 -6.38 -0.04 2.22
CA ALA A 28 -5.01 0.44 2.27
C ALA A 28 -4.94 1.84 1.61
N VAL A 29 -4.48 2.85 2.35
CA VAL A 29 -4.38 4.23 1.86
C VAL A 29 -2.95 4.73 2.04
N ASN A 30 -2.37 5.31 0.99
CA ASN A 30 -1.06 5.96 1.03
C ASN A 30 -1.21 7.40 1.53
N ASP A 31 -0.24 7.91 2.31
CA ASP A 31 -0.28 9.29 2.84
C ASP A 31 0.03 10.37 1.77
N TYR A 32 0.15 9.97 0.49
CA TYR A 32 0.47 10.79 -0.69
C TYR A 32 1.71 11.69 -0.52
N THR A 33 2.49 11.47 0.52
CA THR A 33 3.73 12.18 0.86
C THR A 33 4.84 11.14 0.98
N ALA A 34 5.95 11.42 0.32
CA ALA A 34 7.17 10.65 0.42
C ALA A 34 8.26 11.54 1.00
N PHE A 35 9.08 10.98 1.88
CA PHE A 35 10.23 11.67 2.46
C PHE A 35 11.51 11.18 1.81
N ILE A 36 12.38 12.10 1.40
CA ILE A 36 13.73 11.77 0.91
C ILE A 36 14.78 12.32 1.87
N SER A 37 15.75 11.48 2.22
CA SER A 37 16.92 11.86 3.01
C SER A 37 18.19 11.28 2.41
N ARG A 38 19.31 12.00 2.59
CA ARG A 38 20.62 11.52 2.15
C ARG A 38 21.20 10.56 3.19
N GLN A 39 21.69 9.41 2.74
CA GLN A 39 22.40 8.43 3.55
C GLN A 39 23.73 8.08 2.88
N GLY A 40 24.81 8.70 3.34
CA GLY A 40 26.12 8.60 2.69
C GLY A 40 26.07 9.12 1.25
N ASN A 41 26.42 8.26 0.29
CA ASN A 41 26.37 8.57 -1.15
C ASN A 41 25.02 8.25 -1.79
N ASN A 42 24.06 7.71 -1.02
CA ASN A 42 22.75 7.28 -1.50
C ASN A 42 21.64 8.15 -0.91
N PHE A 43 20.42 7.91 -1.37
CA PHE A 43 19.20 8.54 -0.90
C PHE A 43 18.19 7.49 -0.48
N ILE A 44 17.52 7.71 0.64
CA ILE A 44 16.40 6.86 1.08
C ILE A 44 15.12 7.61 0.81
N VAL A 45 14.24 7.02 0.00
CA VAL A 45 12.85 7.43 -0.11
C VAL A 45 12.02 6.59 0.85
N THR A 46 11.29 7.24 1.76
CA THR A 46 10.36 6.61 2.68
C THR A 46 8.94 7.02 2.33
N VAL A 47 8.07 6.04 2.14
CA VAL A 47 6.63 6.24 1.96
C VAL A 47 5.89 5.64 3.14
N THR A 48 4.78 6.26 3.54
CA THR A 48 3.95 5.82 4.66
C THR A 48 2.49 5.70 4.24
N GLY A 49 1.75 4.87 4.96
CA GLY A 49 0.35 4.65 4.68
C GLY A 49 -0.36 3.92 5.81
N ALA A 50 -1.68 3.97 5.76
CA ALA A 50 -2.56 3.13 6.55
C ALA A 50 -2.78 1.81 5.80
N ARG A 51 -2.70 0.69 6.53
CA ARG A 51 -2.92 -0.67 6.01
C ARG A 51 -3.87 -1.40 6.93
N SER A 52 -4.73 -2.25 6.37
CA SER A 52 -5.53 -3.16 7.17
C SER A 52 -4.62 -4.19 7.83
N PRO A 53 -4.89 -4.60 9.07
CA PRO A 53 -4.16 -5.70 9.70
C PRO A 53 -4.32 -6.96 8.86
N MET A 54 -3.25 -7.75 8.79
CA MET A 54 -3.28 -8.98 8.02
C MET A 54 -4.23 -9.99 8.71
N VAL A 55 -5.03 -10.72 7.91
CA VAL A 55 -6.15 -11.57 8.37
C VAL A 55 -5.70 -12.70 9.33
N HIS A 56 -4.40 -12.98 9.40
CA HIS A 56 -3.80 -13.96 10.31
C HIS A 56 -3.59 -13.46 11.74
N ASP A 57 -3.92 -12.19 12.05
CA ASP A 57 -4.10 -11.70 13.41
C ASP A 57 -5.60 -11.45 13.70
N PRO A 58 -6.29 -12.42 14.33
CA PRO A 58 -7.73 -12.33 14.60
C PRO A 58 -8.09 -11.18 15.53
N VAL A 59 -7.19 -10.79 16.44
CA VAL A 59 -7.45 -9.74 17.43
C VAL A 59 -7.41 -8.37 16.74
N SER A 60 -6.38 -8.15 15.92
CA SER A 60 -6.26 -6.91 15.12
C SER A 60 -7.39 -6.79 14.09
N ALA A 61 -7.85 -7.91 13.52
CA ALA A 61 -9.00 -7.93 12.60
C ALA A 61 -10.32 -7.54 13.30
N MET A 62 -10.49 -7.89 14.58
CA MET A 62 -11.68 -7.53 15.36
C MET A 62 -11.71 -6.06 15.77
N GLU A 63 -10.55 -5.42 15.95
CA GLU A 63 -10.46 -4.01 16.33
C GLU A 63 -10.61 -3.04 15.13
N ASN A 64 -10.50 -3.54 13.89
CA ASN A 64 -10.62 -2.76 12.64
C ASN A 64 -9.72 -1.51 12.60
N THR A 65 -8.64 -1.52 13.38
CA THR A 65 -7.73 -0.39 13.52
C THR A 65 -6.70 -0.47 12.40
N ALA A 66 -6.69 0.51 11.50
CA ALA A 66 -5.67 0.58 10.46
C ALA A 66 -4.28 0.79 11.10
N ILE A 67 -3.31 -0.04 10.71
CA ILE A 67 -1.94 0.04 11.18
C ILE A 67 -1.17 1.02 10.29
N ARG A 68 -0.31 1.83 10.90
CA ARG A 68 0.65 2.68 10.18
C ARG A 68 1.85 1.84 9.77
N ASP A 69 2.09 1.79 8.46
CA ASP A 69 3.21 1.06 7.87
C ASP A 69 4.03 1.98 6.96
N SER A 70 5.24 1.55 6.62
CA SER A 70 6.15 2.28 5.75
C SER A 70 7.00 1.37 4.88
N SER A 71 7.34 1.87 3.69
CA SER A 71 8.36 1.25 2.82
C SER A 71 9.51 2.21 2.56
N ARG A 72 10.69 1.63 2.36
CA ARG A 72 11.95 2.35 2.14
C ARG A 72 12.62 1.86 0.87
N TYR A 73 13.01 2.80 0.01
CA TYR A 73 13.71 2.57 -1.24
C TYR A 73 15.06 3.29 -1.20
N LEU A 74 16.14 2.55 -1.43
CA LEU A 74 17.48 3.10 -1.47
C LEU A 74 17.89 3.37 -2.93
N LEU A 75 18.21 4.62 -3.23
CA LEU A 75 18.48 5.15 -4.56
C LEU A 75 19.90 5.73 -4.63
N ALA A 76 20.54 5.63 -5.80
CA ALA A 76 21.83 6.27 -6.05
C ALA A 76 21.72 7.79 -6.32
N ARG A 77 20.50 8.29 -6.63
CA ARG A 77 20.23 9.68 -7.01
C ARG A 77 18.86 10.14 -6.51
N ASP A 78 18.68 11.44 -6.37
CA ASP A 78 17.48 12.11 -5.87
C ASP A 78 16.58 12.71 -6.97
N SER A 79 16.93 12.51 -8.23
CA SER A 79 16.23 13.09 -9.37
C SER A 79 16.32 12.21 -10.62
N GLY A 80 15.36 12.41 -11.54
CA GLY A 80 15.29 11.68 -12.80
C GLY A 80 14.47 10.40 -12.73
N VAL A 81 14.67 9.52 -13.72
CA VAL A 81 14.06 8.19 -13.75
C VAL A 81 15.05 7.22 -13.10
N VAL A 82 14.60 6.40 -12.17
CA VAL A 82 15.37 5.33 -11.51
C VAL A 82 14.66 4.02 -11.83
N LYS A 83 15.28 3.14 -12.61
CA LYS A 83 14.69 1.83 -12.93
C LYS A 83 14.66 0.96 -11.68
N GLY A 84 13.69 0.05 -11.59
CA GLY A 84 13.61 -0.91 -10.47
C GLY A 84 14.89 -1.73 -10.28
N SER A 85 15.57 -2.07 -11.39
CA SER A 85 16.87 -2.74 -11.39
C SER A 85 18.04 -1.90 -10.83
N GLU A 86 17.87 -0.58 -10.71
CA GLU A 86 18.87 0.33 -10.13
C GLU A 86 18.67 0.54 -8.62
N LEU A 87 17.58 0.01 -8.05
CA LEU A 87 17.35 0.09 -6.62
C LEU A 87 18.43 -0.70 -5.87
N ILE A 88 18.97 -0.09 -4.82
CA ILE A 88 19.96 -0.74 -3.97
C ILE A 88 19.18 -1.58 -2.97
N ILE A 89 19.05 -2.86 -3.28
CA ILE A 89 18.26 -3.78 -2.49
C ILE A 89 19.12 -4.32 -1.35
N ASP A 90 18.60 -4.22 -0.13
CA ASP A 90 19.23 -4.88 1.00
C ASP A 90 19.20 -6.40 0.77
N ARG A 91 20.28 -7.10 1.09
CA ARG A 91 20.57 -8.48 0.62
C ARG A 91 19.50 -9.52 1.00
N GLU A 92 18.54 -9.15 1.84
CA GLU A 92 17.42 -9.97 2.30
C GLU A 92 16.19 -9.95 1.37
N LYS A 93 16.09 -8.95 0.47
CA LYS A 93 15.05 -8.91 -0.57
C LYS A 93 15.59 -9.58 -1.83
N PHE A 94 15.15 -10.82 -2.07
CA PHE A 94 15.72 -11.71 -3.08
C PHE A 94 15.43 -11.34 -4.55
N LEU A 95 14.57 -10.36 -4.81
CA LEU A 95 14.13 -10.03 -6.17
C LEU A 95 14.26 -8.55 -6.48
N SER A 96 14.97 -8.24 -7.57
CA SER A 96 15.03 -6.92 -8.15
C SER A 96 13.70 -6.57 -8.79
N PRO A 97 13.02 -5.48 -8.39
CA PRO A 97 11.76 -5.13 -9.03
C PRO A 97 12.00 -4.65 -10.46
N SER A 98 11.03 -4.91 -11.32
CA SER A 98 10.90 -4.26 -12.61
C SER A 98 10.13 -2.93 -12.47
N GLY A 99 10.05 -2.16 -13.57
CA GLY A 99 9.40 -0.85 -13.57
C GLY A 99 10.35 0.30 -13.23
N GLU A 100 9.82 1.40 -12.71
CA GLU A 100 10.58 2.63 -12.46
C GLU A 100 10.00 3.53 -11.36
N MET A 101 10.87 4.37 -10.82
CA MET A 101 10.54 5.51 -9.99
C MET A 101 10.93 6.80 -10.72
N VAL A 102 10.01 7.76 -10.83
CA VAL A 102 10.26 9.04 -11.51
C VAL A 102 10.21 10.17 -10.51
N ILE A 103 11.36 10.83 -10.29
CA ILE A 103 11.51 11.96 -9.37
C ILE A 103 11.71 13.25 -10.16
N ARG A 104 10.69 14.10 -10.19
CA ARG A 104 10.71 15.39 -10.88
C ARG A 104 9.79 16.39 -10.20
N ASN A 105 10.18 17.67 -10.19
CA ASN A 105 9.34 18.80 -9.74
C ASN A 105 8.76 18.59 -8.32
N GLY A 106 9.58 18.15 -7.36
CA GLY A 106 9.15 17.92 -5.98
C GLY A 106 8.10 16.81 -5.83
N CYS A 107 7.98 15.93 -6.81
CA CYS A 107 7.11 14.76 -6.78
C CYS A 107 7.91 13.50 -7.08
N ILE A 108 7.43 12.37 -6.56
CA ILE A 108 7.89 11.04 -6.95
C ILE A 108 6.71 10.20 -7.40
N THR A 109 6.86 9.49 -8.51
CA THR A 109 5.93 8.46 -8.95
C THR A 109 6.63 7.11 -8.84
N ILE A 110 6.00 6.16 -8.15
CA ILE A 110 6.50 4.80 -7.95
C ILE A 110 5.62 3.87 -8.78
N ASN A 111 6.24 3.11 -9.67
CA ASN A 111 5.60 2.09 -10.48
C ASN A 111 6.53 0.88 -10.61
N LEU A 112 6.57 0.07 -9.55
CA LEU A 112 7.42 -1.10 -9.40
C LEU A 112 6.59 -2.38 -9.39
N PHE A 113 7.19 -3.46 -9.86
CA PHE A 113 6.58 -4.79 -9.86
C PHE A 113 7.60 -5.84 -9.43
N TYR A 114 7.17 -6.83 -8.67
CA TYR A 114 8.01 -7.93 -8.22
C TYR A 114 7.53 -9.23 -8.85
N ASP A 115 8.48 -10.00 -9.38
CA ASP A 115 8.21 -11.36 -9.79
C ASP A 115 7.86 -12.20 -8.56
N GLN A 116 7.01 -13.21 -8.75
CA GLN A 116 6.71 -14.17 -7.70
C GLN A 116 6.76 -15.57 -8.30
N ASP A 117 7.53 -16.46 -7.68
CA ASP A 117 7.66 -17.83 -8.14
C ASP A 117 6.28 -18.49 -8.27
N GLY A 118 6.02 -19.07 -9.44
CA GLY A 118 4.77 -19.76 -9.74
C GLY A 118 3.64 -18.87 -10.25
N TYR A 119 3.86 -17.56 -10.45
CA TYR A 119 2.89 -16.66 -11.07
C TYR A 119 3.37 -16.17 -12.45
N PRO A 120 2.48 -16.13 -13.46
CA PRO A 120 2.85 -15.71 -14.81
C PRO A 120 3.03 -14.21 -14.97
N GLU A 121 2.46 -13.41 -14.06
CA GLU A 121 2.48 -11.95 -14.10
C GLU A 121 3.12 -11.40 -12.81
N PRO A 122 3.89 -10.29 -12.92
CA PRO A 122 4.52 -9.69 -11.76
C PRO A 122 3.51 -8.90 -10.93
N PHE A 123 3.68 -8.93 -9.60
CA PHE A 123 2.79 -8.25 -8.67
C PHE A 123 3.18 -6.78 -8.51
N PRO A 124 2.22 -5.84 -8.58
CA PRO A 124 2.52 -4.43 -8.34
C PRO A 124 2.94 -4.22 -6.88
N ASP A 125 3.93 -3.34 -6.67
CA ASP A 125 4.25 -2.87 -5.32
C ASP A 125 3.02 -2.19 -4.71
N THR A 126 2.68 -2.55 -3.47
CA THR A 126 1.57 -1.94 -2.71
C THR A 126 1.76 -0.44 -2.49
N TRP A 127 2.97 0.07 -2.68
CA TRP A 127 3.33 1.48 -2.58
C TRP A 127 3.40 2.19 -3.95
N ASN A 128 2.95 1.54 -5.02
CA ASN A 128 2.79 2.23 -6.30
C ASN A 128 1.84 3.43 -6.17
N GLY A 129 2.18 4.51 -6.85
CA GLY A 129 1.42 5.75 -6.79
C GLY A 129 2.25 7.01 -6.97
N LYS A 130 1.58 8.15 -6.88
CA LYS A 130 2.19 9.48 -6.98
C LYS A 130 2.19 10.15 -5.62
N TYR A 131 3.35 10.72 -5.26
CA TYR A 131 3.59 11.33 -3.97
C TYR A 131 4.20 12.72 -4.13
N LYS A 132 3.85 13.61 -3.21
CA LYS A 132 4.61 14.84 -2.97
C LYS A 132 5.90 14.49 -2.23
N LEU A 133 7.03 14.92 -2.76
CA LEU A 133 8.34 14.63 -2.18
C LEU A 133 8.73 15.75 -1.22
N GLN A 134 9.14 15.39 0.00
CA GLN A 134 9.62 16.31 1.02
C GLN A 134 10.99 15.89 1.53
N SER A 135 11.89 16.84 1.73
CA SER A 135 13.17 16.59 2.40
C SER A 135 12.93 16.36 3.90
N ARG A 136 13.63 15.38 4.48
CA ARG A 136 13.63 15.12 5.92
C ARG A 136 15.02 15.30 6.52
#